data_AF-A0A4R7BTI4-F1
#
_entry.id   AF-A0A4R7BTI4-F1
#
_cell.length_a   1.000
_cell.length_b   1.000
_cell.length_c   1.000
_cell.angle_alpha   90.00
_cell.angle_beta   90.00
_cell.angle_gamma   90.00
#
_symmetry.space_group_name_H-M   'P 1'
#
loop_
_entity.id
_entity.type
_entity.pdbx_description
1 polymer ?
#
loop_
_entity_poly.entity_id
_entity_poly.type
_entity_poly.pdbx_seq_one_letter_code
_entity_poly.pdbx_strand_id
1 'polypeptide(L)'
;MVTKSEVEALLRAAYAARQRGDLDEVMGFFGEGAHFSVSGSAAASPVPTVASGSAAICEVLRRLVSAFEFKEATIVSLVVDGAEAAVHWHVHVRSLATGEEAETDILDMLRIEDGRIVSLRQFADTALINRLLGR
;
A
#
# COMPACT_ATOMS: atom_id res chain seq x y z
N MET A 1 2.52 24.89 -0.68
CA MET A 1 3.36 23.79 -0.15
C MET A 1 2.54 23.07 0.90
N VAL A 2 2.46 21.75 0.83
CA VAL A 2 1.82 20.93 1.87
C VAL A 2 2.70 20.94 3.12
N THR A 3 2.08 21.02 4.29
CA THR A 3 2.77 20.96 5.58
C THR A 3 2.98 19.51 6.00
N LYS A 4 3.99 19.28 6.85
CA LYS A 4 4.25 17.96 7.42
C LYS A 4 3.00 17.37 8.09
N SER A 5 2.29 18.16 8.90
CA SER A 5 1.10 17.70 9.62
C SER A 5 -0.05 17.33 8.66
N GLU A 6 -0.22 18.03 7.54
CA GLU A 6 -1.21 17.67 6.51
C GLU A 6 -0.86 16.35 5.81
N VAL A 7 0.42 16.13 5.48
CA VAL A 7 0.88 14.84 4.93
C VAL A 7 0.66 13.72 5.95
N GLU A 8 1.00 13.94 7.22
CA GLU A 8 0.80 12.92 8.25
C GLU A 8 -0.68 12.56 8.43
N ALA A 9 -1.57 13.55 8.44
CA ALA A 9 -3.00 13.34 8.55
C ALA A 9 -3.56 12.58 7.32
N LEU A 10 -3.15 12.98 6.12
CA LEU A 10 -3.50 12.32 4.86
C LEU A 10 -3.11 10.84 4.89
N LEU A 11 -1.87 10.54 5.25
CA LEU A 11 -1.36 9.17 5.26
C LEU A 11 -2.03 8.34 6.35
N ARG A 12 -2.23 8.86 7.56
CA ARG A 12 -2.97 8.12 8.60
C ARG A 12 -4.39 7.77 8.16
N ALA A 13 -5.09 8.68 7.48
CA ALA A 13 -6.41 8.40 6.94
C ALA A 13 -6.36 7.34 5.82
N ALA A 14 -5.42 7.46 4.88
CA ALA A 14 -5.25 6.51 3.79
C ALA A 14 -4.97 5.08 4.27
N TYR A 15 -4.14 4.92 5.29
CA TYR A 15 -3.80 3.60 5.84
C TYR A 15 -4.94 3.02 6.68
N ALA A 16 -5.70 3.86 7.39
CA ALA A 16 -6.90 3.42 8.08
C ALA A 16 -7.97 2.93 7.08
N ALA A 17 -8.17 3.62 5.96
CA ALA A 17 -9.07 3.17 4.88
C ALA A 17 -8.58 1.85 4.27
N ARG A 18 -7.27 1.73 4.02
CA ARG A 18 -6.63 0.53 3.50
C ARG A 18 -6.82 -0.68 4.41
N GLN A 19 -6.67 -0.52 5.72
CA GLN A 19 -6.92 -1.58 6.70
C GLN A 19 -8.36 -2.08 6.66
N ARG A 20 -9.34 -1.18 6.48
CA ARG A 20 -10.76 -1.54 6.36
C ARG A 20 -11.11 -2.20 5.02
N GLY A 21 -10.19 -2.20 4.06
CA GLY A 21 -10.46 -2.64 2.69
C GLY A 21 -11.40 -1.71 1.92
N ASP A 22 -11.54 -0.45 2.36
CA ASP A 22 -12.40 0.54 1.69
C ASP A 22 -11.70 1.08 0.44
N LEU A 23 -11.84 0.34 -0.67
CA LEU A 23 -11.16 0.65 -1.92
C LEU A 23 -11.55 2.03 -2.47
N ASP A 24 -12.81 2.45 -2.32
CA ASP A 24 -13.27 3.72 -2.85
C ASP A 24 -12.66 4.89 -2.05
N GLU A 25 -12.63 4.78 -0.73
CA GLU A 25 -11.96 5.76 0.14
C GLU A 25 -10.45 5.78 -0.14
N VAL A 26 -9.80 4.62 -0.27
CA VAL A 26 -8.37 4.51 -0.60
C VAL A 26 -8.07 5.21 -1.92
N MET A 27 -8.85 4.92 -2.97
CA MET A 27 -8.67 5.55 -4.28
C MET A 27 -8.91 7.07 -4.23
N GLY A 28 -9.75 7.53 -3.31
CA GLY A 28 -9.93 8.94 -3.01
C GLY A 28 -8.62 9.65 -2.62
N PHE A 29 -7.63 8.98 -2.05
CA PHE A 29 -6.35 9.63 -1.69
C PHE A 29 -5.37 9.78 -2.85
N PHE A 30 -5.55 9.05 -3.96
CA PHE A 30 -4.65 9.10 -5.11
C PHE A 30 -5.01 10.24 -6.07
N GLY A 31 -3.99 10.83 -6.69
CA GLY A 31 -4.17 11.75 -7.83
C GLY A 31 -4.51 11.00 -9.12
N GLU A 32 -5.12 11.68 -10.09
CA GLU A 32 -5.57 11.08 -11.36
C GLU A 32 -4.45 10.38 -12.14
N GLY A 33 -3.26 11.00 -12.17
CA GLY A 33 -2.05 10.49 -12.82
C GLY A 33 -1.09 9.77 -11.86
N ALA A 34 -1.57 9.28 -10.72
CA ALA A 34 -0.69 8.68 -9.72
C ALA A 34 -0.01 7.40 -10.21
N HIS A 35 1.08 7.04 -9.54
CA HIS A 35 1.85 5.83 -9.79
C HIS A 35 1.85 4.93 -8.56
N PHE A 36 1.63 3.64 -8.75
CA PHE A 36 1.74 2.61 -7.72
C PHE A 36 2.69 1.52 -8.19
N SER A 37 3.56 1.04 -7.30
CA SER A 37 4.40 -0.11 -7.59
C SER A 37 4.68 -0.95 -6.35
N VAL A 38 4.84 -2.25 -6.54
CA VAL A 38 5.41 -3.17 -5.54
C VAL A 38 6.78 -3.60 -6.06
N SER A 39 7.81 -3.31 -5.28
CA SER A 39 9.20 -3.60 -5.63
C SER A 39 9.50 -5.09 -5.51
N GLY A 40 10.28 -5.60 -6.45
CA GLY A 40 10.77 -6.98 -6.46
C GLY A 40 11.10 -7.44 -7.87
N SER A 41 11.30 -8.74 -8.06
CA SER A 41 11.62 -9.33 -9.36
C SER A 41 10.44 -10.12 -9.92
N ALA A 42 9.89 -9.68 -11.06
CA ALA A 42 8.84 -10.40 -11.78
C ALA A 42 9.29 -11.80 -12.26
N ALA A 43 10.60 -12.03 -12.37
CA ALA A 43 11.15 -13.35 -12.71
C ALA A 43 11.10 -14.35 -11.53
N ALA A 44 10.99 -13.86 -10.30
CA ALA A 44 10.94 -14.68 -9.08
C ALA A 44 9.54 -14.79 -8.47
N SER A 45 8.68 -13.81 -8.72
CA SER A 45 7.35 -13.72 -8.14
C SER A 45 6.43 -12.90 -9.06
N PRO A 46 5.12 -13.19 -9.12
CA PRO A 46 4.13 -12.34 -9.77
C PRO A 46 3.61 -11.18 -8.88
N VAL A 47 4.12 -11.06 -7.65
CA VAL A 47 3.75 -10.00 -6.70
C VAL A 47 4.23 -8.60 -7.13
N PRO A 48 5.46 -8.42 -7.64
CA PRO A 48 5.90 -7.13 -8.16
C PRO A 48 4.96 -6.65 -9.26
N THR A 49 4.55 -5.39 -9.14
CA THR A 49 3.56 -4.78 -10.04
C THR A 49 3.90 -3.31 -10.26
N VAL A 50 3.44 -2.77 -11.38
CA VAL A 50 3.50 -1.34 -11.70
C VAL A 50 2.16 -0.96 -12.29
N ALA A 51 1.58 0.13 -11.78
CA ALA A 51 0.32 0.68 -12.25
C ALA A 51 0.40 2.21 -12.28
N SER A 52 -0.13 2.79 -13.35
CA SER A 52 -0.20 4.24 -13.54
C SER A 52 -1.63 4.64 -13.88
N GLY A 53 -2.10 5.70 -13.23
CA GLY A 53 -3.45 6.22 -13.37
C GLY A 53 -4.48 5.48 -12.52
N SER A 54 -5.57 6.18 -12.17
CA SER A 54 -6.57 5.70 -11.21
C SER A 54 -7.13 4.32 -11.53
N ALA A 55 -7.40 4.02 -12.80
CA ALA A 55 -8.00 2.74 -13.20
C ALA A 55 -7.06 1.54 -12.92
N ALA A 56 -5.79 1.66 -13.30
CA ALA A 56 -4.80 0.60 -13.09
C ALA A 56 -4.47 0.41 -11.60
N ILE A 57 -4.35 1.51 -10.85
CA ILE A 57 -4.13 1.46 -9.40
C ILE A 57 -5.32 0.79 -8.70
N CYS A 58 -6.54 1.20 -9.05
CA CYS A 58 -7.77 0.61 -8.51
C CYS A 58 -7.82 -0.90 -8.76
N GLU A 59 -7.42 -1.36 -9.95
CA GLU A 59 -7.36 -2.79 -10.25
C GLU A 59 -6.33 -3.53 -9.37
N VAL A 60 -5.13 -2.99 -9.21
CA VAL A 60 -4.09 -3.60 -8.36
C VAL A 60 -4.55 -3.66 -6.90
N LEU A 61 -5.07 -2.56 -6.36
CA LEU A 61 -5.56 -2.52 -4.98
C LEU A 61 -6.76 -3.46 -4.78
N ARG A 62 -7.67 -3.54 -5.77
CA ARG A 62 -8.78 -4.51 -5.76
C ARG A 62 -8.27 -5.94 -5.63
N ARG A 63 -7.24 -6.31 -6.41
CA ARG A 63 -6.63 -7.65 -6.34
C ARG A 63 -6.04 -7.92 -4.95
N LEU A 64 -5.41 -6.92 -4.32
CA LEU A 64 -4.87 -7.06 -2.97
C LEU A 64 -5.97 -7.28 -1.92
N VAL A 65 -7.03 -6.47 -1.92
CA VAL A 65 -8.14 -6.63 -0.95
C VAL A 65 -8.96 -7.91 -1.20
N SER A 66 -8.98 -8.41 -2.43
CA SER A 66 -9.57 -9.71 -2.76
C SER A 66 -8.69 -10.91 -2.39
N ALA A 67 -7.39 -10.69 -2.18
CA ALA A 67 -6.44 -11.75 -1.83
C ALA A 67 -6.18 -11.85 -0.32
N PHE A 68 -6.23 -10.71 0.39
CA PHE A 68 -5.86 -10.61 1.79
C PHE A 68 -6.89 -9.85 2.60
N GLU A 69 -7.16 -10.33 3.80
CA GLU A 69 -7.82 -9.57 4.84
C GLU A 69 -6.76 -9.04 5.82
N PHE A 70 -6.77 -7.73 6.05
CA PHE A 70 -5.93 -7.10 7.09
C PHE A 70 -6.65 -7.22 8.42
N LYS A 71 -6.14 -8.09 9.31
CA LYS A 71 -6.64 -8.25 10.68
C LYS A 71 -6.22 -7.09 11.55
N GLU A 72 -4.96 -6.71 11.44
CA GLU A 72 -4.38 -5.57 12.12
C GLU A 72 -3.38 -4.88 11.18
N ALA A 73 -3.32 -3.56 11.29
CA ALA A 73 -2.35 -2.75 10.58
C ALA A 73 -1.98 -1.54 11.44
N THR A 74 -0.70 -1.42 11.78
CA THR A 74 -0.21 -0.37 12.66
C THR A 74 0.95 0.36 11.99
N ILE A 75 0.85 1.68 11.85
CA ILE A 75 1.97 2.51 11.44
C ILE A 75 2.99 2.52 12.57
N VAL A 76 4.13 1.88 12.34
CA VAL A 76 5.26 1.80 13.28
C VAL A 76 6.09 3.09 13.22
N SER A 77 6.33 3.58 12.00
CA SER A 77 7.06 4.82 11.77
C SER A 77 6.51 5.56 10.56
N LEU A 78 6.44 6.88 10.68
CA LEU A 78 6.05 7.79 9.61
C LEU A 78 7.05 8.94 9.58
N VAL A 79 7.80 9.03 8.50
CA VAL A 79 8.76 10.10 8.24
C VAL A 79 8.25 10.94 7.09
N VAL A 80 8.24 12.25 7.26
CA VAL A 80 7.84 13.22 6.24
C VAL A 80 8.95 14.23 6.07
N ASP A 81 9.37 14.42 4.81
CA ASP A 81 10.34 15.42 4.38
C ASP A 81 9.80 16.17 3.16
N GLY A 82 9.24 17.36 3.40
CA GLY A 82 8.56 18.15 2.38
C GLY A 82 7.38 17.39 1.76
N ALA A 83 7.51 17.08 0.47
CA ALA A 83 6.51 16.34 -0.31
C ALA A 83 6.73 14.82 -0.31
N GLU A 84 7.85 14.35 0.21
CA GLU A 84 8.20 12.93 0.26
C GLU A 84 7.87 12.37 1.65
N ALA A 85 7.46 11.11 1.70
CA ALA A 85 7.18 10.41 2.94
C ALA A 85 7.60 8.94 2.88
N ALA A 86 7.93 8.39 4.04
CA ALA A 86 8.16 6.95 4.22
C ALA A 86 7.25 6.45 5.35
N VAL A 87 6.50 5.38 5.08
CA VAL A 87 5.64 4.71 6.05
C VAL A 87 6.14 3.28 6.25
N HIS A 88 6.63 3.00 7.45
CA HIS A 88 6.82 1.64 7.92
C HIS A 88 5.58 1.24 8.70
N TRP A 89 4.91 0.19 8.25
CA TRP A 89 3.74 -0.34 8.93
C TRP A 89 3.84 -1.86 9.06
N HIS A 90 3.45 -2.32 10.24
CA HIS A 90 3.38 -3.72 10.60
C HIS A 90 1.95 -4.21 10.36
N VAL A 91 1.81 -5.38 9.75
CA VAL A 91 0.51 -5.91 9.35
C VAL A 91 0.35 -7.36 9.77
N HIS A 92 -0.81 -7.69 10.31
CA HIS A 92 -1.30 -9.06 10.47
C HIS A 92 -2.34 -9.32 9.39
N VAL A 93 -2.04 -10.25 8.49
CA VAL A 93 -2.90 -10.54 7.33
C VAL A 93 -3.33 -12.00 7.33
N ARG A 94 -4.53 -12.24 6.81
CA ARG A 94 -5.02 -13.57 6.46
C ARG A 94 -5.14 -13.69 4.95
N SER A 95 -4.55 -14.74 4.38
CA SER A 95 -4.77 -15.11 2.99
C SER A 95 -6.19 -15.64 2.82
N LEU A 96 -6.94 -15.07 1.89
CA LEU A 96 -8.26 -15.58 1.52
C LEU A 96 -8.18 -16.83 0.63
N ALA A 97 -7.01 -17.10 0.02
CA ALA A 97 -6.78 -18.27 -0.82
C ALA A 97 -6.43 -19.52 -0.01
N THR A 98 -5.57 -19.39 1.01
CA THR A 98 -5.06 -20.53 1.80
C THR A 98 -5.61 -20.59 3.21
N GLY A 99 -6.19 -19.48 3.72
CA GLY A 99 -6.60 -19.34 5.11
C GLY A 99 -5.43 -19.12 6.08
N GLU A 100 -4.18 -19.16 5.61
CA GLU A 100 -3.01 -18.92 6.44
C GLU A 100 -2.92 -17.47 6.88
N GLU A 101 -2.40 -17.27 8.08
CA GLU A 101 -2.12 -15.95 8.64
C GLU A 101 -0.61 -15.71 8.75
N ALA A 102 -0.21 -14.44 8.64
CA ALA A 102 1.16 -14.03 8.84
C ALA A 102 1.23 -12.58 9.33
N GLU A 103 2.31 -12.31 10.06
CA GLU A 103 2.74 -10.96 10.42
C GLU A 103 3.96 -10.59 9.59
N THR A 104 4.00 -9.35 9.11
CA THR A 104 5.13 -8.84 8.33
C THR A 104 5.20 -7.33 8.37
N ASP A 105 6.34 -6.79 7.97
CA ASP A 105 6.56 -5.36 7.80
C ASP A 105 6.46 -4.98 6.33
N ILE A 106 5.84 -3.83 6.09
CA ILE A 106 5.78 -3.19 4.78
C ILE A 106 6.39 -1.79 4.92
N LEU A 107 7.20 -1.42 3.93
CA LEU A 107 7.72 -0.06 3.78
C LEU A 107 7.17 0.55 2.51
N ASP A 108 6.50 1.69 2.63
CA ASP A 108 6.01 2.47 1.51
C ASP A 108 6.78 3.79 1.41
N MET A 109 7.25 4.11 0.21
CA MET A 109 7.82 5.40 -0.16
C MET A 109 6.78 6.17 -0.97
N LEU A 110 6.40 7.36 -0.52
CA LEU A 110 5.30 8.13 -1.10
C LEU A 110 5.73 9.55 -1.48
N ARG A 111 5.12 10.06 -2.54
CA ARG A 111 5.18 11.47 -2.92
C ARG A 111 3.78 12.08 -2.93
N ILE A 112 3.65 13.26 -2.33
CA ILE A 112 2.40 13.98 -2.15
C ILE A 112 2.45 15.31 -2.92
N GLU A 113 1.44 15.56 -3.73
CA GLU A 113 1.25 16.84 -4.43
C GLU A 113 -0.24 17.22 -4.35
N ASP A 114 -0.52 18.49 -4.08
CA ASP A 114 -1.90 19.04 -3.97
C ASP A 114 -2.84 18.21 -3.08
N GLY A 115 -2.31 17.69 -1.96
CA GLY A 115 -3.07 16.90 -0.99
C GLY A 115 -3.43 15.49 -1.47
N ARG A 116 -2.80 15.01 -2.55
CA ARG A 116 -3.00 13.68 -3.13
C ARG A 116 -1.70 12.90 -3.20
N ILE A 117 -1.80 11.58 -3.08
CA ILE A 117 -0.69 10.67 -3.35
C ILE A 117 -0.49 10.59 -4.87
N VAL A 118 0.65 11.06 -5.36
CA VAL A 118 1.01 11.01 -6.79
C VAL A 118 1.99 9.87 -7.11
N SER A 119 2.65 9.33 -6.10
CA SER A 119 3.50 8.13 -6.23
C SER A 119 3.48 7.34 -4.93
N LEU A 120 3.37 6.01 -5.03
CA LEU A 120 3.56 5.06 -3.95
C LEU A 120 4.40 3.89 -4.46
N ARG A 121 5.56 3.67 -3.85
CA ARG A 121 6.40 2.49 -4.05
C ARG A 121 6.45 1.67 -2.78
N GLN A 122 5.90 0.47 -2.84
CA GLN A 122 5.84 -0.48 -1.75
C GLN A 122 7.03 -1.44 -1.79
N PHE A 123 7.56 -1.76 -0.63
CA PHE A 123 8.51 -2.84 -0.37
C PHE A 123 7.87 -3.76 0.66
N ALA A 124 7.76 -5.03 0.32
CA ALA A 124 7.19 -6.07 1.17
C ALA A 124 7.95 -7.39 0.95
N ASP A 125 7.78 -8.34 1.86
CA ASP A 125 8.31 -9.70 1.67
C ASP A 125 7.52 -10.42 0.57
N THR A 126 8.03 -10.30 -0.67
CA THR A 126 7.40 -10.94 -1.85
C THR A 126 7.47 -12.47 -1.81
N ALA A 127 8.41 -13.06 -1.06
CA ALA A 127 8.47 -14.51 -0.87
C ALA A 127 7.36 -14.98 0.08
N LEU A 128 7.13 -14.25 1.17
CA LEU A 128 6.00 -14.49 2.07
C LEU A 128 4.67 -14.34 1.34
N ILE A 129 4.48 -13.27 0.56
CA ILE A 129 3.24 -13.05 -0.20
C ILE A 129 3.01 -14.21 -1.18
N ASN A 130 4.04 -14.68 -1.90
CA ASN A 130 3.92 -15.86 -2.76
C ASN A 130 3.43 -17.09 -2.02
N ARG A 131 4.07 -17.42 -0.89
CA ARG A 131 3.71 -18.55 -0.05
C ARG A 131 2.26 -18.47 0.40
N LEU A 132 1.82 -17.30 0.87
CA LEU A 132 0.45 -17.07 1.31
C LEU A 132 -0.57 -17.16 0.16
N LEU A 133 -0.16 -16.91 -1.09
CA LEU A 133 -0.98 -17.13 -2.28
C LEU A 133 -0.96 -18.59 -2.76
N GLY A 134 -0.32 -19.50 -2.02
CA GLY A 134 -0.20 -20.92 -2.37
C GLY A 134 0.76 -21.20 -3.53
N ARG A 135 1.81 -20.38 -3.67
CA ARG A 135 2.80 -20.46 -4.77
C ARG A 135 4.21 -20.73 -4.25
#